data_AF-A0A7K2W9E3-F1
#
_entry.id   AF-A0A7K2W9E3-F1
#
_cell.length_a   1.000
_cell.length_b   1.000
_cell.length_c   1.000
_cell.angle_alpha   90.00
_cell.angle_beta   90.00
_cell.angle_gamma   90.00
#
_symmetry.space_group_name_H-M   'P 1'
#
loop_
_entity.id
_entity.type
_entity.pdbx_description
1 polymer ?
#
loop_
_entity_poly.entity_id
_entity_poly.type
_entity_poly.pdbx_seq_one_letter_code
_entity_poly.pdbx_strand_id
1 'polypeptide(L)'
;MSCARPDGPQNMDAGTPPAVLVLTGLVTREQAAGLCDDVRARLGATGAGVVVCDVGGLGPPGLGTVDLLARLQLAARRAGGRIRLRDPAPSLCALLGLVGLSFELEGQVEQREPAPDVEEAVEPGDPAP
;
A
#
# COMPACT_ATOMS: atom_id res chain seq x y z
N MET A 1 12.42 -7.09 -28.36
CA MET A 1 11.25 -7.37 -27.50
C MET A 1 11.72 -8.19 -26.30
N SER A 2 12.17 -7.53 -25.24
CA SER A 2 12.52 -8.18 -23.98
C SER A 2 12.18 -7.19 -22.87
N CYS A 3 11.11 -7.47 -22.14
CA CYS A 3 10.75 -6.69 -20.97
C CYS A 3 11.34 -7.42 -19.77
N ALA A 4 12.53 -6.99 -19.35
CA ALA A 4 13.10 -7.40 -18.07
C ALA A 4 12.23 -6.86 -16.93
N ARG A 5 11.81 -7.73 -16.01
CA ARG A 5 11.19 -7.36 -14.75
C ARG A 5 12.23 -6.65 -13.88
N PRO A 6 11.91 -5.52 -13.21
CA PRO A 6 12.69 -5.14 -12.05
C PRO A 6 12.10 -5.87 -10.84
N ASP A 7 12.79 -6.93 -10.40
CA ASP A 7 12.77 -7.31 -8.99
C ASP A 7 13.46 -6.16 -8.23
N GLY A 8 12.65 -5.25 -7.69
CA GLY A 8 13.10 -4.25 -6.74
C GLY A 8 13.09 -4.85 -5.33
N PRO A 9 14.07 -4.53 -4.47
CA PRO A 9 14.15 -5.10 -3.13
C PRO A 9 12.91 -4.70 -2.34
N GLN A 10 12.22 -5.70 -1.79
CA GLN A 10 11.22 -5.50 -0.76
C GLN A 10 11.96 -4.92 0.45
N ASN A 11 11.90 -3.60 0.61
CA ASN A 11 12.41 -2.95 1.81
C ASN A 11 11.54 -3.40 2.98
N MET A 12 12.02 -4.42 3.68
CA MET A 12 11.44 -4.93 4.92
C MET A 12 11.64 -3.84 5.97
N ASP A 13 10.63 -2.99 6.13
CA ASP A 13 10.58 -1.91 7.12
C ASP A 13 10.67 -2.53 8.52
N ALA A 14 11.87 -2.54 9.07
CA ALA A 14 12.18 -3.15 10.35
C ALA A 14 11.70 -2.24 11.49
N GLY A 15 10.61 -2.64 12.14
CA GLY A 15 10.37 -2.40 13.58
C GLY A 15 9.61 -1.14 14.00
N THR A 16 9.40 -0.15 13.14
CA THR A 16 8.57 1.02 13.48
C THR A 16 7.18 0.86 12.86
N PRO A 17 6.08 0.96 13.64
CA PRO A 17 4.74 0.90 13.08
C PRO A 17 4.60 2.01 12.03
N PRO A 18 4.10 1.71 10.82
CA PRO A 18 3.96 2.71 9.78
C PRO A 18 3.03 3.82 10.28
N ALA A 19 3.39 5.08 10.01
CA ALA A 19 2.55 6.19 10.37
C ALA A 19 1.27 6.14 9.53
N VAL A 20 0.15 5.74 10.12
CA VAL A 20 -1.14 5.60 9.41
C VAL A 20 -1.91 6.91 9.45
N LEU A 21 -2.46 7.28 8.28
CA LEU A 21 -3.40 8.38 8.09
C LEU A 21 -4.68 7.81 7.47
N VAL A 22 -5.82 7.97 8.14
CA VAL A 22 -7.11 7.47 7.66
C VAL A 22 -7.88 8.59 6.97
N LEU A 23 -8.32 8.35 5.74
CA LEU A 23 -9.09 9.30 4.93
C LEU A 23 -10.55 8.83 4.81
N THR A 24 -11.48 9.62 5.34
CA THR A 24 -12.91 9.29 5.34
C THR A 24 -13.74 10.42 4.74
N GLY A 25 -14.73 10.07 3.92
CA GLY A 25 -15.73 11.02 3.41
C GLY A 25 -15.23 11.93 2.27
N LEU A 26 -15.95 13.03 2.03
CA LEU A 26 -15.59 14.04 1.04
C LEU A 26 -14.48 14.94 1.61
N VAL A 27 -13.38 15.07 0.87
CA VAL A 27 -12.26 15.90 1.30
C VAL A 27 -12.33 17.27 0.64
N THR A 28 -12.40 18.32 1.46
CA THR A 28 -12.36 19.71 0.98
C THR A 28 -10.92 20.20 0.79
N ARG A 29 -10.77 21.32 0.09
CA ARG A 29 -9.46 21.93 -0.13
C ARG A 29 -8.82 22.42 1.16
N GLU A 30 -9.59 22.92 2.14
CA GLU A 30 -9.05 23.29 3.45
C GLU A 30 -8.50 22.07 4.21
N GLN A 31 -9.20 20.93 4.15
CA GLN A 31 -8.75 19.70 4.80
C GLN A 31 -7.43 19.19 4.19
N ALA A 32 -7.22 19.37 2.89
CA ALA A 32 -5.99 18.96 2.23
C ALA A 32 -4.72 19.63 2.81
N ALA A 33 -4.81 20.90 3.23
CA ALA A 33 -3.67 21.61 3.82
C ALA A 33 -3.28 21.01 5.18
N GLY A 34 -4.26 20.82 6.07
CA GLY A 34 -4.04 20.19 7.37
C GLY A 34 -3.48 18.77 7.23
N LEU A 35 -4.03 17.98 6.31
CA LEU A 35 -3.53 16.63 6.04
C LEU A 35 -2.09 16.62 5.48
N CYS A 36 -1.69 17.62 4.70
CA CYS A 36 -0.31 17.75 4.25
C CYS A 36 0.65 18.05 5.41
N ASP A 37 0.24 18.91 6.34
CA ASP A 37 1.03 19.24 7.54
C ASP A 37 1.17 17.99 8.43
N ASP A 38 0.09 17.25 8.62
CA ASP A 38 0.07 15.98 9.33
C ASP A 38 1.02 14.94 8.73
N VAL A 39 1.09 14.83 7.40
CA VAL A 39 2.04 13.94 6.70
C VAL A 39 3.48 14.35 7.03
N ARG A 40 3.81 15.65 6.95
CA ARG A 40 5.16 16.12 7.26
C ARG A 40 5.52 15.89 8.72
N ALA A 41 4.59 16.15 9.64
CA ALA A 41 4.77 15.92 11.06
C ALA A 41 5.01 14.44 11.36
N ARG A 42 4.22 13.53 10.76
CA ARG A 42 4.41 12.07 10.91
C ARG A 42 5.77 11.60 10.41
N LEU A 43 6.20 12.05 9.23
CA LEU A 43 7.50 11.70 8.67
C LEU A 43 8.65 12.22 9.56
N GLY A 44 8.53 13.45 10.06
CA GLY A 44 9.53 14.04 10.96
C GLY A 44 9.59 13.37 12.33
N ALA A 45 8.45 12.96 12.90
CA ALA A 45 8.37 12.39 14.23
C ALA A 45 8.79 10.91 14.29
N THR A 46 8.44 10.13 13.26
CA THR A 46 8.71 8.68 13.25
C THR A 46 10.06 8.33 12.64
N GLY A 47 10.63 9.23 11.83
CA GLY A 47 11.76 8.90 10.94
C GLY A 47 11.41 7.84 9.89
N ALA A 48 10.15 7.37 9.86
CA ALA A 48 9.68 6.41 8.88
C ALA A 48 9.63 7.11 7.52
N GLY A 49 10.24 6.50 6.50
CA GLY A 49 10.21 7.04 5.14
C GLY A 49 8.85 6.89 4.45
N VAL A 50 7.84 6.33 5.12
CA VAL A 50 6.54 5.97 4.54
C VAL A 50 5.41 6.37 5.48
N VAL A 51 4.38 7.01 4.91
CA VAL A 51 3.08 7.20 5.54
C VAL A 51 2.06 6.32 4.81
N VAL A 52 1.34 5.49 5.56
CA VAL A 52 0.26 4.66 5.01
C VAL A 52 -1.03 5.45 5.05
N CYS A 53 -1.61 5.71 3.88
CA CYS A 53 -2.91 6.34 3.73
C CYS A 53 -4.00 5.29 3.52
N ASP A 54 -4.83 5.08 4.53
CA ASP A 54 -6.04 4.26 4.41
C ASP A 54 -7.12 5.07 3.69
N VAL A 55 -7.55 4.53 2.55
CA VAL A 55 -8.56 5.13 1.66
C VAL A 55 -9.82 4.27 1.57
N GLY A 56 -9.94 3.21 2.38
CA GLY A 56 -11.10 2.31 2.37
C GLY A 56 -12.39 2.98 2.83
N GLY A 57 -12.29 4.07 3.61
CA GLY A 57 -13.41 4.89 4.06
C GLY A 57 -13.85 5.99 3.07
N LEU A 58 -13.24 6.06 1.88
CA LEU A 58 -13.63 7.02 0.86
C LEU A 58 -14.86 6.52 0.08
N GLY A 59 -15.79 7.45 -0.20
CA GLY A 59 -16.87 7.19 -1.14
C GLY A 59 -16.38 7.04 -2.59
N PRO A 60 -17.29 7.05 -3.58
CA PRO A 60 -16.90 6.98 -4.99
C PRO A 60 -15.79 8.00 -5.33
N PRO A 61 -14.67 7.56 -5.91
CA PRO A 61 -13.52 8.42 -6.11
C PRO A 61 -13.79 9.47 -7.19
N GLY A 62 -13.41 10.72 -6.90
CA GLY A 62 -13.49 11.84 -7.84
C GLY A 62 -12.17 12.60 -7.91
N LEU A 63 -12.13 13.64 -8.76
CA LEU A 63 -10.91 14.45 -8.94
C LEU A 63 -10.47 15.18 -7.66
N GLY A 64 -11.38 15.44 -6.71
CA GLY A 64 -11.03 15.97 -5.40
C GLY A 64 -10.15 15.01 -4.59
N THR A 65 -10.48 13.71 -4.59
CA THR A 65 -9.65 12.66 -3.98
C THR A 65 -8.28 12.57 -4.66
N VAL A 66 -8.24 12.68 -5.98
CA VAL A 66 -7.01 12.65 -6.77
C VAL A 66 -6.11 13.85 -6.42
N ASP A 67 -6.66 15.08 -6.40
CA ASP A 67 -5.92 16.28 -6.01
C ASP A 67 -5.37 16.17 -4.59
N LEU A 68 -6.18 15.68 -3.65
CA LEU A 68 -5.72 15.40 -2.29
C LEU A 68 -4.53 14.44 -2.28
N LEU A 69 -4.68 13.24 -2.85
CA LEU A 69 -3.63 12.22 -2.84
C LEU A 69 -2.34 12.74 -3.49
N ALA A 70 -2.46 13.48 -4.59
CA ALA A 70 -1.32 14.13 -5.24
C ALA A 70 -0.61 15.13 -4.33
N ARG A 71 -1.37 15.94 -3.57
CA ARG A 71 -0.80 16.88 -2.58
C ARG A 71 -0.10 16.17 -1.44
N LEU A 72 -0.70 15.10 -0.90
CA LEU A 72 -0.09 14.30 0.15
C LEU A 72 1.21 13.64 -0.33
N GLN A 73 1.22 13.07 -1.54
CA GLN A 73 2.42 12.50 -2.15
C GLN A 73 3.51 13.57 -2.33
N LEU A 74 3.15 14.78 -2.79
CA LEU A 74 4.09 15.88 -2.92
C LEU A 74 4.63 16.34 -1.56
N ALA A 75 3.77 16.44 -0.55
CA ALA A 75 4.17 16.81 0.81
C ALA A 75 5.14 15.78 1.40
N ALA A 76 4.84 14.49 1.25
CA ALA A 76 5.71 13.40 1.68
C ALA A 76 7.08 13.45 0.98
N ARG A 77 7.10 13.57 -0.35
CA ARG A 77 8.34 13.64 -1.13
C ARG A 77 9.22 14.82 -0.73
N ARG A 78 8.62 15.99 -0.46
CA ARG A 78 9.35 17.17 0.02
C ARG A 78 9.94 16.99 1.41
N ALA A 79 9.35 16.13 2.24
CA ALA A 79 9.87 15.74 3.54
C ALA A 79 10.79 14.51 3.50
N GLY A 80 11.17 14.02 2.31
CA GLY A 80 12.05 12.86 2.15
C GLY A 80 11.37 11.50 2.27
N GLY A 81 10.03 11.45 2.33
CA GLY A 81 9.25 10.23 2.43
C GLY A 81 8.35 9.96 1.21
N ARG A 82 7.44 8.99 1.35
CA ARG A 82 6.44 8.61 0.33
C ARG A 82 5.11 8.16 0.94
N ILE A 83 4.06 8.16 0.15
CA ILE A 83 2.74 7.64 0.52
C ILE A 83 2.56 6.21 -0.01
N ARG A 84 2.02 5.33 0.82
CA ARG A 84 1.49 4.01 0.44
C ARG A 84 -0.01 3.97 0.67
N LEU A 85 -0.81 3.49 -0.28
CA LEU A 85 -2.26 3.39 -0.14
C LEU A 85 -2.67 2.04 0.47
N ARG A 86 -3.55 2.09 1.47
CA ARG A 86 -4.22 0.93 2.05
C ARG A 86 -5.68 0.91 1.61
N ASP A 87 -6.14 -0.28 1.23
CA ASP A 87 -7.52 -0.55 0.81
C ASP A 87 -8.09 0.39 -0.27
N PRO A 88 -7.35 0.72 -1.36
CA PRO A 88 -7.91 1.51 -2.45
C PRO A 88 -8.98 0.72 -3.21
N ALA A 89 -10.16 1.33 -3.38
CA ALA A 89 -11.18 0.78 -4.27
C ALA A 89 -10.64 0.63 -5.71
N PRO A 90 -11.02 -0.41 -6.47
CA PRO A 90 -10.56 -0.60 -7.85
C PRO A 90 -10.83 0.61 -8.75
N SER A 91 -11.93 1.32 -8.53
CA SER A 91 -12.28 2.55 -9.26
C SER A 91 -11.30 3.70 -8.98
N LEU A 92 -10.73 3.78 -7.78
CA LEU A 92 -9.71 4.76 -7.42
C LEU A 92 -8.39 4.41 -8.11
N CYS A 93 -7.99 3.14 -8.09
CA CYS A 93 -6.81 2.67 -8.82
C CYS A 93 -6.92 2.97 -10.32
N ALA A 94 -8.09 2.71 -10.93
CA ALA A 94 -8.34 3.01 -12.33
C ALA A 94 -8.25 4.52 -12.62
N LEU A 95 -8.85 5.37 -11.77
CA LEU A 95 -8.78 6.82 -11.92
C LEU A 95 -7.35 7.35 -11.77
N LEU A 96 -6.60 6.85 -10.79
CA LEU A 96 -5.18 7.19 -10.60
C LEU A 96 -4.35 6.81 -11.83
N GLY A 97 -4.58 5.61 -12.39
CA GLY A 97 -3.97 5.18 -13.64
C GLY A 97 -4.32 6.08 -14.82
N LEU A 98 -5.58 6.48 -14.95
CA LEU A 98 -6.06 7.39 -16.00
C LEU A 98 -5.35 8.74 -15.95
N VAL A 99 -5.13 9.30 -14.76
CA VAL A 99 -4.46 10.60 -14.59
C VAL A 99 -2.94 10.51 -14.52
N GLY A 100 -2.37 9.31 -14.64
CA GLY A 100 -0.92 9.08 -14.59
C GLY A 100 -0.30 9.23 -13.20
N LEU A 101 -1.09 9.12 -12.13
CA LEU A 101 -0.58 9.11 -10.75
C LEU A 101 -0.39 7.68 -10.27
N SER A 102 0.81 7.38 -9.78
CA SER A 102 1.16 6.07 -9.22
C SER A 102 1.45 6.17 -7.73
N PHE A 103 0.96 5.17 -6.99
CA PHE A 103 1.19 5.00 -5.56
C PHE A 103 1.62 3.56 -5.30
N GLU A 104 2.47 3.37 -4.29
CA GLU A 104 2.67 2.05 -3.71
C GLU A 104 1.36 1.62 -3.06
N LEU A 105 0.96 0.36 -3.29
CA LEU A 105 -0.20 -0.22 -2.60
C LEU A 105 0.31 -1.12 -1.48
N GLU A 106 -0.35 -1.08 -0.33
CA GLU A 106 -0.09 -2.05 0.71
C GLU A 106 -0.59 -3.41 0.25
N GLY A 107 0.33 -4.38 0.17
CA GLY A 107 -0.01 -5.75 -0.19
C GLY A 107 -1.00 -6.32 0.84
N GLN A 108 -2.09 -6.89 0.35
CA GLN A 108 -2.96 -7.72 1.19
C GLN A 108 -2.12 -8.92 1.63
N VAL A 109 -2.14 -9.24 2.93
CA VAL A 109 -1.55 -10.49 3.41
C VAL A 109 -2.42 -11.60 2.82
N GLU A 110 -1.94 -12.30 1.79
CA GLU A 110 -2.63 -13.49 1.31
C GLU A 110 -2.72 -14.44 2.50
N GLN A 111 -3.94 -14.74 2.93
CA GLN A 111 -4.16 -15.79 3.91
C GLN A 111 -3.67 -17.07 3.26
N ARG A 112 -2.48 -17.50 3.66
CA ARG A 112 -1.83 -18.74 3.24
C ARG A 112 -2.89 -19.85 3.21
N GLU A 113 -3.24 -20.32 2.02
CA GLU A 113 -4.06 -21.52 1.88
C GLU A 113 -3.37 -22.64 2.70
N PRO A 114 -4.11 -23.36 3.55
CA PRO A 114 -3.53 -24.47 4.28
C PRO A 114 -2.97 -25.48 3.26
N ALA A 115 -1.73 -25.92 3.49
CA ALA A 115 -1.07 -26.88 2.61
C ALA A 115 -1.96 -28.14 2.50
N PRO A 116 -2.16 -28.69 1.29
CA PRO A 116 -2.91 -29.93 1.16
C PRO A 116 -2.21 -31.04 1.94
N ASP A 117 -2.96 -31.75 2.78
CA ASP A 117 -2.50 -32.95 3.48
C ASP A 117 -1.98 -33.95 2.45
N VAL A 118 -0.66 -34.19 2.45
CA VAL A 118 -0.04 -35.21 1.62
C VAL A 118 -0.26 -36.55 2.32
N GLU A 119 -1.21 -37.35 1.83
CA GLU A 119 -1.32 -38.75 2.21
C GLU A 119 -0.08 -39.49 1.69
N GLU A 120 0.84 -39.87 2.60
CA GLU A 120 1.94 -40.78 2.26
C GLU A 120 1.37 -42.14 1.85
N ALA A 121 1.70 -42.58 0.64
CA ALA A 121 1.54 -43.96 0.23
C ALA A 121 2.58 -44.82 0.98
N VAL A 122 2.13 -45.60 1.96
CA VAL A 122 2.95 -46.65 2.58
C VAL A 122 3.01 -47.83 1.62
N GLU A 123 4.20 -48.12 1.08
CA GLU A 123 4.49 -49.37 0.38
C GLU A 123 5.41 -50.24 1.25
N PRO A 124 4.91 -51.34 1.85
CA PRO A 124 5.79 -52.33 2.47
C PRO A 124 5.74 -53.64 1.69
N GLY A 125 6.86 -54.02 1.07
CA GLY A 125 6.99 -55.31 0.41
C GLY A 125 8.39 -55.64 -0.08
N ASP A 126 9.38 -55.74 0.82
CA ASP A 126 10.66 -56.38 0.53
C ASP A 126 10.54 -57.91 0.77
N PRO A 127 10.94 -58.79 -0.17
CA PRO A 127 10.81 -60.24 0.00
C PRO A 127 12.01 -60.81 0.78
N ALA A 128 11.76 -61.79 1.65
CA ALA A 128 12.81 -62.60 2.27
C ALA A 128 13.14 -63.83 1.39
N PRO A 129 14.40 -64.33 1.42
CA PRO A 129 14.92 -65.40 0.55
C PRO A 129 14.37 -66.80 0.83
#